data_AF-A0A1F3BLY8-F1
#
_entry.id   AF-A0A1F3BLY8-F1
#
_cell.length_a   1.000
_cell.length_b   1.000
_cell.length_c   1.000
_cell.angle_alpha   90.00
_cell.angle_beta   90.00
_cell.angle_gamma   90.00
#
_symmetry.space_group_name_H-M   'P 1'
#
loop_
_entity.id
_entity.type
_entity.pdbx_description
1 polymer ?
#
loop_
_entity_poly.entity_id
_entity_poly.type
_entity_poly.pdbx_seq_one_letter_code
_entity_poly.pdbx_strand_id
1 'polypeptide(L)' 'MARAFMGTVECQVTVDKDLGDSWAVAVIPPPPSRKGERSIPPLVVKLQGDDKEKITKGALEILKQGGQIDRFEL' A
#
# COMPACT_ATOMS: atom_id res chain seq x y z
N MET A 1 5.41 11.51 -0.20
CA MET A 1 5.58 10.15 -0.77
C MET A 1 4.90 9.26 0.23
N ALA A 2 3.84 8.58 -0.19
CA ALA A 2 2.95 7.91 0.76
C ALA A 2 3.68 6.80 1.54
N ARG A 3 3.32 6.65 2.82
CA ARG A 3 3.80 5.63 3.74
C ARG A 3 2.62 4.93 4.39
N ALA A 4 2.75 3.64 4.63
CA ALA A 4 1.76 2.86 5.37
C ALA A 4 2.44 2.15 6.54
N PHE A 5 1.67 1.83 7.57
CA PHE A 5 2.21 1.21 8.78
C PHE A 5 1.39 -0.03 9.14
N MET A 6 2.10 -1.12 9.43
CA MET A 6 1.54 -2.37 9.99
C MET A 6 2.21 -2.61 11.35
N GLY A 7 1.49 -2.31 12.44
CA GLY A 7 2.02 -2.19 13.78
C GLY A 7 3.14 -1.15 13.84
N THR A 8 4.34 -1.59 14.20
CA THR A 8 5.55 -0.74 14.24
C THR A 8 6.35 -0.77 12.93
N VAL A 9 5.87 -1.48 11.91
CA VAL A 9 6.58 -1.69 10.65
C VAL A 9 6.16 -0.62 9.64
N GLU A 10 7.11 0.22 9.24
CA GLU A 10 6.93 1.15 8.12
C GLU A 10 7.01 0.38 6.80
N CYS A 11 5.99 0.58 5.96
CA CYS A 11 5.85 -0.06 4.67
C CYS A 11 5.92 0.99 3.56
N GLN A 12 6.62 0.64 2.49
CA GLN A 12 6.75 1.50 1.32
C GLN A 12 5.44 1.45 0.51
N VAL A 13 4.93 2.60 0.10
CA VAL A 13 3.79 2.67 -0.83
C VAL A 13 4.31 2.94 -2.23
N THR A 14 3.96 2.09 -3.18
CA THR A 14 4.19 2.31 -4.60
C THR A 14 2.86 2.50 -5.32
N VAL A 15 2.85 3.41 -6.29
CA VAL A 15 1.65 3.77 -7.05
C VAL A 15 2.02 3.75 -8.51
N ASP A 16 1.46 2.80 -9.23
CA ASP A 16 1.71 2.56 -10.64
C ASP A 16 0.43 2.79 -11.45
N LYS A 17 0.56 3.43 -12.61
CA LYS A 17 -0.57 3.62 -13.52
C LYS A 17 -0.63 2.44 -14.46
N ASP A 18 -1.69 1.66 -14.36
CA ASP A 18 -1.97 0.55 -15.28
C ASP A 18 -2.54 1.13 -16.59
N LEU A 19 -2.72 0.29 -17.62
CA LEU A 19 -3.28 0.75 -18.90
C LEU A 19 -4.68 1.38 -18.72
N GLY A 20 -4.88 2.56 -19.29
CA GLY A 20 -6.14 3.34 -19.20
C GLY A 20 -6.21 4.23 -17.95
N ASP A 21 -7.40 4.33 -17.35
CA ASP A 21 -7.67 5.12 -16.13
C ASP A 21 -7.59 4.26 -14.86
N SER A 22 -6.72 3.26 -14.85
CA SER A 22 -6.56 2.35 -13.72
C SER A 22 -5.23 2.60 -13.02
N TRP A 23 -5.22 2.49 -11.69
CA TRP A 23 -4.04 2.62 -10.87
C TRP A 23 -3.92 1.41 -9.93
N ALA A 24 -2.71 0.91 -9.79
CA ALA A 24 -2.34 -0.08 -8.79
C ALA A 24 -1.58 0.61 -7.67
N VAL A 25 -2.12 0.51 -6.45
CA VAL A 25 -1.48 1.00 -5.22
C VAL A 25 -1.02 -0.22 -4.45
N ALA A 26 0.28 -0.35 -4.21
CA ALA A 26 0.86 -1.44 -3.46
C ALA A 26 1.51 -0.95 -2.17
N VAL A 27 1.23 -1.63 -1.07
CA VAL A 27 1.93 -1.49 0.22
C VAL A 27 2.91 -2.64 0.34
N ILE A 28 4.19 -2.31 0.32
CA ILE A 28 5.31 -3.25 0.29
C ILE A 28 5.94 -3.26 1.68
N PRO A 29 5.81 -4.37 2.43
CA PRO A 29 6.50 -4.54 3.71
C PRO A 29 8.02 -4.62 3.48
N PRO A 30 8.84 -4.21 4.46
CA PRO A 30 10.28 -4.37 4.37
C PRO A 30 10.65 -5.86 4.29
N PRO A 31 11.77 -6.20 3.63
CA PRO A 31 12.25 -7.58 3.59
C PRO A 31 12.56 -8.09 5.01
N PRO A 32 12.46 -9.41 5.24
CA PRO A 32 12.78 -10.00 6.54
C PRO A 32 14.22 -9.68 6.91
N SER A 33 14.42 -9.16 8.13
CA SER A 33 15.73 -8.73 8.61
C SER A 33 16.58 -9.89 9.13
N ARG A 34 15.97 -11.02 9.51
CA ARG A 34 16.66 -12.22 9.98
C ARG A 34 16.34 -13.45 9.15
N LYS A 35 17.33 -14.32 9.03
CA LYS A 35 17.20 -15.63 8.39
C LYS A 35 16.19 -16.49 9.16
N GLY A 36 15.05 -16.77 8.55
CA GLY A 36 13.95 -17.56 9.15
C GLY A 36 12.69 -16.76 9.48
N GLU A 37 12.71 -15.42 9.38
CA GLU A 37 11.50 -14.61 9.46
C GLU A 37 10.63 -14.78 8.21
N ARG A 38 9.30 -14.82 8.40
CA ARG A 38 8.35 -14.93 7.29
C ARG A 38 8.24 -13.58 6.59
N SER A 39 8.44 -13.58 5.27
CA SER A 39 8.15 -12.41 4.45
C SER A 39 6.65 -12.15 4.44
N ILE A 40 6.24 -10.92 4.73
CA ILE A 40 4.86 -10.48 4.57
C ILE A 40 4.64 -10.18 3.08
N PRO A 41 3.61 -10.73 2.43
CA PRO A 41 3.34 -10.43 1.02
C PRO A 41 2.91 -8.96 0.85
N PRO A 42 3.23 -8.32 -0.29
CA PRO A 42 2.69 -7.01 -0.62
C PRO A 42 1.16 -7.00 -0.67
N LEU A 43 0.56 -5.92 -0.19
CA LEU A 43 -0.87 -5.67 -0.30
C LEU A 43 -1.11 -4.81 -1.53
N VAL A 44 -2.00 -5.21 -2.42
CA VAL A 44 -2.24 -4.48 -3.68
C VAL A 44 -3.72 -4.20 -3.82
N VAL A 45 -4.05 -2.93 -4.10
CA VAL A 45 -5.40 -2.49 -4.44
C VAL A 45 -5.36 -1.84 -5.81
N LYS A 46 -6.29 -2.24 -6.69
CA LYS A 46 -6.49 -1.61 -7.99
C LYS A 46 -7.75 -0.76 -7.94
N LEU A 47 -7.64 0.50 -8.34
CA LEU A 47 -8.77 1.44 -8.43
C LEU A 47 -8.75 2.16 -9.77
N GLN A 48 -9.94 2.55 -10.23
CA GLN A 48 -10.10 3.37 -11.42
C GLN A 48 -10.28 4.84 -11.03
N GLY A 49 -9.65 5.74 -11.78
CA GLY A 49 -9.81 7.18 -11.67
C GLY A 49 -8.71 7.96 -12.38
N ASP A 50 -8.95 9.26 -12.52
CA ASP A 50 -8.07 10.22 -13.18
C ASP A 50 -7.03 10.86 -12.24
N ASP A 51 -7.30 10.87 -10.94
CA ASP A 51 -6.51 11.59 -9.93
C ASP A 51 -5.68 10.62 -9.07
N LYS A 52 -4.36 10.66 -9.25
CA LYS A 52 -3.40 9.80 -8.53
C LYS A 52 -3.53 9.93 -7.01
N GLU A 53 -3.69 11.13 -6.47
CA GLU A 53 -3.68 11.36 -5.02
C GLU A 53 -4.98 10.85 -4.39
N LYS A 54 -6.12 11.12 -5.03
CA LYS A 54 -7.42 10.56 -4.58
C LYS A 54 -7.40 9.04 -4.61
N ILE A 55 -6.83 8.44 -5.66
CA ILE A 55 -6.73 6.99 -5.78
C ILE A 55 -5.78 6.40 -4.74
N THR A 56 -4.64 7.03 -4.51
CA THR A 56 -3.69 6.60 -3.46
C THR A 56 -4.35 6.63 -2.09
N LYS A 57 -5.03 7.73 -1.75
CA LYS A 57 -5.77 7.85 -0.49
C LYS A 57 -6.88 6.81 -0.37
N GLY A 58 -7.69 6.64 -1.42
CA GLY A 58 -8.79 5.68 -1.43
C GLY A 58 -8.31 4.24 -1.22
N ALA A 59 -7.22 3.85 -1.87
CA ALA A 59 -6.62 2.52 -1.71
C ALA A 59 -6.13 2.29 -0.27
N LEU A 60 -5.47 3.28 0.33
CA LEU A 60 -4.97 3.16 1.72
C LEU A 60 -6.10 3.12 2.74
N GLU A 61 -7.19 3.86 2.53
CA GLU A 61 -8.40 3.77 3.37
C GLU A 61 -9.04 2.38 3.28
N ILE A 62 -9.12 1.77 2.09
CA ILE A 62 -9.62 0.40 1.92
C ILE A 62 -8.77 -0.60 2.73
N LEU A 63 -7.45 -0.52 2.62
CA LEU A 63 -6.54 -1.39 3.36
C LEU A 63 -6.66 -1.20 4.88
N LYS A 64 -6.85 0.04 5.32
CA LYS A 64 -7.05 0.37 6.74
C LYS A 64 -8.38 -0.18 7.27
N GLN A 65 -9.46 0.00 6.53
CA GLN A 65 -10.79 -0.53 6.89
C GLN A 65 -10.81 -2.06 6.90
N GLY A 66 -10.04 -2.69 6.02
CA GLY A 66 -9.83 -4.14 6.02
C GLY A 66 -8.94 -4.66 7.14
N GLY A 67 -8.38 -3.78 7.99
CA GLY A 67 -7.47 -4.16 9.07
C GLY A 67 -6.11 -4.66 8.59
N GLN A 68 -5.73 -4.36 7.34
CA GLN A 68 -4.47 -4.81 6.75
C GLN A 68 -3.32 -3.83 7.03
N ILE A 69 -3.64 -2.55 7.25
CA ILE A 69 -2.72 -1.52 7.76
C ILE A 69 -3.39 -0.76 8.90
N ASP A 70 -2.61 -0.20 9.82
CA ASP A 70 -3.15 0.53 10.98
C ASP A 70 -3.32 2.03 10.67
N ARG A 71 -2.34 2.60 9.96
CA ARG A 71 -2.31 4.03 9.60
C ARG A 71 -1.47 4.28 8.34
N PHE A 72 -1.63 5.46 7.76
CA PHE A 72 -0.85 5.90 6.60
C PHE A 72 -0.64 7.42 6.61
N GLU A 73 0.36 7.87 5.86
CA GLU A 73 0.77 9.27 5.66
C GLU A 73 0.94 9.50 4.15
N LEU A 74 0.54 10.64 3.59
CA LEU A 74 0.58 10.94 2.14
C LEU A 74 1.71 11.93 1.78
#